data_AF-A0A847HC20-F1
#
_entry.id   AF-A0A847HC20-F1
#
_cell.length_a   1.000
_cell.length_b   1.000
_cell.length_c   1.000
_cell.angle_alpha   90.00
_cell.angle_beta   90.00
_cell.angle_gamma   90.00
#
_symmetry.space_group_name_H-M   'P 1'
#
loop_
_entity.id
_entity.type
_entity.pdbx_description
1 polymer ?
#
loop_
_entity_poly.entity_id
_entity_poly.type
_entity_poly.pdbx_seq_one_letter_code
_entity_poly.pdbx_strand_id
1 'polypeptide(L)'
;MILRRVHAFRQRNLPDHHFPGLTRGRAGELRTALRRTLAEKGATVRFDGRHAIIEHPRRGRVTVNLENLLGDVASSQHPKAARTMARAFVTTVLEDEHAEDLGTADLYAGLRLRLAPTKNLVPEEADIVASATLNEFTADTSVTLVLDTERSIQTMPLARLREVDSLDTLVRAARNNLREELLGARVHTQIHPGSEHRPGARFRSFESGSYYVASAPILLEEVLRAWAPDLDQSRGVLFAVPS
;
A
#
# COMPACT_ATOMS: atom_id res chain seq x y z
N MET A 1 -16.42 32.20 23.20
CA MET A 1 -15.25 31.99 22.32
C MET A 1 -14.12 31.17 22.97
N ILE A 2 -13.87 31.31 24.29
CA ILE A 2 -12.80 30.62 25.03
C ILE A 2 -13.02 29.08 25.10
N LEU A 3 -14.25 28.61 25.36
CA LEU A 3 -14.58 27.18 25.44
C LEU A 3 -14.32 26.41 24.13
N ARG A 4 -14.54 27.04 22.96
CA ARG A 4 -14.22 26.45 21.65
C ARG A 4 -12.72 26.26 21.43
N ARG A 5 -11.87 27.19 21.91
CA ARG A 5 -10.40 27.09 21.79
C ARG A 5 -9.83 26.00 22.69
N VAL A 6 -10.34 25.86 23.91
CA VAL A 6 -9.92 24.78 24.84
C VAL A 6 -10.33 23.41 24.30
N HIS A 7 -11.52 23.30 23.71
CA HIS A 7 -11.97 22.04 23.11
C HIS A 7 -11.13 21.65 21.88
N ALA A 8 -10.83 22.61 21.01
CA ALA A 8 -9.96 22.39 19.84
C ALA A 8 -8.52 22.01 20.24
N PHE A 9 -7.98 22.61 21.30
CA PHE A 9 -6.65 22.25 21.82
C PHE A 9 -6.63 20.82 22.38
N ARG A 10 -7.65 20.43 23.15
CA ARG A 10 -7.79 19.06 23.66
C ARG A 10 -7.90 18.03 22.53
N GLN A 11 -8.64 18.34 21.46
CA GLN A 11 -8.75 17.43 20.30
C GLN A 11 -7.43 17.26 19.54
N ARG A 12 -6.55 18.27 19.50
CA ARG A 12 -5.24 18.18 18.84
C ARG A 12 -4.25 17.28 19.57
N ASN A 13 -4.40 17.11 20.88
CA ASN A 13 -3.51 16.27 21.69
C ASN A 13 -3.95 14.81 21.76
N LEU A 14 -5.11 14.47 21.19
CA LEU A 14 -5.53 13.07 21.08
C LEU A 14 -4.63 12.32 20.10
N PRO A 15 -4.42 11.00 20.30
CA PRO A 15 -3.76 10.14 19.32
C PRO A 15 -4.45 10.19 17.96
N ASP A 16 -3.66 10.12 16.90
CA ASP A 16 -4.15 9.95 15.54
C ASP A 16 -4.21 8.46 15.18
N HIS A 17 -5.36 8.01 14.64
CA HIS A 17 -5.57 6.60 14.30
C HIS A 17 -4.83 6.18 13.03
N HIS A 18 -4.61 7.11 12.09
CA HIS A 18 -3.96 6.79 10.82
C HIS A 18 -2.45 6.93 10.90
N PHE A 19 -1.94 7.85 11.74
CA PHE A 19 -0.52 8.08 11.98
C PHE A 19 -0.16 7.69 13.44
N PRO A 20 0.03 6.39 13.73
CA PRO A 20 0.33 5.92 15.08
C PRO A 20 1.58 6.60 15.66
N GLY A 21 1.56 6.86 16.97
CA GLY A 21 2.66 7.56 17.66
C GLY A 21 2.60 9.09 17.56
N LEU A 22 1.72 9.66 16.73
CA LEU A 22 1.51 11.10 16.64
C LEU A 22 0.17 11.53 17.26
N THR A 23 0.16 12.77 17.77
CA THR A 23 -1.10 13.45 18.11
C THR A 23 -1.76 13.98 16.83
N ARG A 24 -3.09 14.16 16.83
CA ARG A 24 -3.85 14.70 15.70
C ARG A 24 -3.31 16.04 15.19
N GLY A 25 -2.79 16.89 16.10
CA GLY A 25 -2.15 18.14 15.76
C GLY A 25 -0.87 17.93 14.92
N ARG A 26 0.06 17.11 15.42
CA ARG A 26 1.33 16.82 14.72
C ARG A 26 1.10 16.03 13.42
N ALA A 27 0.18 15.08 13.44
CA ALA A 27 -0.20 14.32 12.25
C ALA A 27 -0.82 15.23 11.17
N GLY A 28 -1.67 16.18 11.57
CA GLY A 28 -2.21 17.19 10.66
C GLY A 28 -1.12 18.06 10.04
N GLU A 29 -0.16 18.53 10.84
CA GLU A 29 0.98 19.31 10.36
C GLU A 29 1.85 18.54 9.38
N LEU A 30 2.11 17.26 9.65
CA LEU A 30 2.86 16.38 8.75
C LEU A 30 2.11 16.16 7.43
N ARG A 31 0.80 15.83 7.47
CA ARG A 31 -0.02 15.68 6.25
C ARG A 31 -0.04 16.94 5.40
N THR A 32 -0.22 18.10 6.02
CA THR A 32 -0.19 19.39 5.31
C THR A 32 1.18 19.67 4.71
N ALA A 33 2.26 19.36 5.43
CA ALA A 33 3.62 19.55 4.93
C ALA A 33 3.90 18.64 3.72
N LEU A 34 3.58 17.34 3.82
CA LEU A 34 3.74 16.37 2.74
C LEU A 34 2.93 16.77 1.50
N ARG A 35 1.63 17.08 1.65
CA ARG A 35 0.78 17.53 0.54
C ARG A 35 1.35 18.76 -0.14
N ARG A 36 1.79 19.75 0.63
CA ARG A 36 2.34 20.99 0.07
C ARG A 36 3.63 20.73 -0.70
N THR A 37 4.57 19.99 -0.11
CA THR A 37 5.87 19.75 -0.76
C THR A 37 5.75 18.85 -1.98
N LEU A 38 4.82 17.89 -2.00
CA LEU A 38 4.52 17.10 -3.20
C LEU A 38 3.84 17.95 -4.27
N ALA A 39 2.89 18.82 -3.91
CA ALA A 39 2.25 19.73 -4.84
C ALA A 39 3.25 20.72 -5.48
N GLU A 40 4.22 21.23 -4.71
CA GLU A 40 5.33 22.05 -5.23
C GLU A 40 6.18 21.32 -6.29
N LYS A 41 6.15 19.98 -6.28
CA LYS A 41 6.83 19.10 -7.24
C LYS A 41 5.89 18.54 -8.31
N GLY A 42 4.64 19.02 -8.37
CA GLY A 42 3.65 18.57 -9.35
C GLY A 42 3.03 17.20 -9.05
N ALA A 43 3.14 16.71 -7.82
CA ALA A 43 2.54 15.45 -7.37
C ALA A 43 1.32 15.66 -6.45
N THR A 44 0.40 14.71 -6.47
CA THR A 44 -0.71 14.60 -5.50
C THR A 44 -0.41 13.48 -4.51
N VAL A 45 -1.08 13.49 -3.35
CA VAL A 45 -0.91 12.44 -2.34
C VAL A 45 -2.19 12.11 -1.59
N ARG A 46 -2.47 10.81 -1.50
CA ARG A 46 -3.48 10.21 -0.62
C ARG A 46 -2.79 9.45 0.50
N PHE A 47 -3.36 9.51 1.71
CA PHE A 47 -2.85 8.77 2.87
C PHE A 47 -3.73 7.57 3.15
N ASP A 48 -3.10 6.43 3.43
CA ASP A 48 -3.75 5.17 3.74
C ASP A 48 -3.05 4.51 4.93
N GLY A 49 -3.53 4.83 6.13
CA GLY A 49 -2.83 4.49 7.37
C GLY A 49 -1.39 5.00 7.38
N ARG A 50 -0.43 4.08 7.49
CA ARG A 50 1.02 4.34 7.49
C ARG A 50 1.62 4.48 6.09
N HIS A 51 0.81 4.49 5.04
CA HIS A 51 1.29 4.59 3.68
C HIS A 51 0.84 5.90 3.03
N ALA A 52 1.65 6.41 2.12
CA ALA A 52 1.25 7.48 1.21
C ALA A 52 1.26 6.96 -0.22
N ILE A 53 0.17 7.21 -0.94
CA ILE A 53 0.04 6.95 -2.37
C ILE A 53 0.25 8.27 -3.07
N ILE A 54 1.33 8.35 -3.83
CA ILE A 54 1.81 9.54 -4.53
C ILE A 54 1.57 9.31 -6.02
N GLU A 55 0.90 10.26 -6.67
CA GLU A 55 0.79 10.29 -8.12
C GLU A 55 1.65 11.43 -8.64
N HIS A 56 2.52 11.12 -9.60
CA HIS A 56 3.37 12.12 -10.23
C HIS A 56 3.37 11.91 -11.76
N PRO A 57 3.17 12.97 -12.57
CA PRO A 57 2.97 12.84 -14.02
C PRO A 57 4.05 12.07 -14.76
N ARG A 58 5.31 12.13 -14.29
CA ARG A 58 6.44 11.41 -14.90
C ARG A 58 6.77 10.08 -14.25
N ARG A 59 6.38 9.86 -12.99
CA ARG A 59 6.78 8.68 -12.20
C ARG A 59 5.66 7.66 -12.07
N GLY A 60 4.45 8.03 -12.47
CA GLY A 60 3.25 7.24 -12.24
C GLY A 60 2.88 7.22 -10.76
N ARG A 61 2.27 6.11 -10.35
CA ARG A 61 1.76 5.90 -9.00
C ARG A 61 2.78 5.15 -8.17
N VAL A 62 3.22 5.79 -7.08
CA VAL A 62 4.20 5.28 -6.12
C VAL A 62 3.55 5.21 -4.74
N THR A 63 3.57 4.04 -4.12
CA THR A 63 3.20 3.89 -2.72
C THR A 63 4.47 3.88 -1.86
N VAL A 64 4.51 4.68 -0.79
CA VAL A 64 5.65 4.75 0.13
C VAL A 64 5.22 4.45 1.56
N ASN A 65 6.08 3.76 2.31
CA ASN A 65 5.89 3.52 3.73
C ASN A 65 6.34 4.75 4.53
N LEU A 66 5.46 5.25 5.41
CA LEU A 66 5.72 6.40 6.26
C LEU A 66 6.23 6.01 7.64
N GLU A 67 6.33 4.72 8.01
CA GLU A 67 6.63 4.27 9.37
C GLU A 67 7.88 4.93 9.97
N ASN A 68 8.98 4.95 9.23
CA ASN A 68 10.22 5.60 9.67
C ASN A 68 10.03 7.12 9.84
N LEU A 69 9.39 7.78 8.86
CA LEU A 69 9.07 9.21 8.95
C LEU A 69 8.17 9.52 10.16
N LEU A 70 7.19 8.67 10.44
CA LEU A 70 6.30 8.81 11.59
C LEU A 70 7.06 8.65 12.90
N GLY A 71 7.97 7.67 12.98
CA GLY A 71 8.86 7.47 14.13
C GLY A 71 9.80 8.65 14.38
N ASP A 72 10.42 9.18 13.32
CA ASP A 72 11.32 10.33 13.39
C ASP A 72 10.57 11.60 13.82
N VAL A 73 9.38 11.82 13.26
CA VAL A 73 8.54 12.94 13.66
C VAL A 73 8.05 12.75 15.10
N ALA A 74 7.69 11.54 15.52
CA ALA A 74 7.23 11.28 16.88
C ALA A 74 8.31 11.56 17.92
N SER A 75 9.53 11.08 17.67
CA SER A 75 10.69 11.23 18.56
C SER A 75 11.26 12.65 18.61
N SER A 76 11.06 13.45 17.56
CA SER A 76 11.60 14.81 17.51
C SER A 76 10.87 15.79 18.46
N GLN A 77 11.65 16.54 19.24
CA GLN A 77 11.15 17.64 20.07
C GLN A 77 11.10 18.99 19.31
N HIS A 78 11.57 19.03 18.06
CA HIS A 78 11.70 20.29 17.33
C HIS A 78 10.33 20.77 16.79
N PRO A 79 9.94 22.04 17.00
CA PRO A 79 8.60 22.54 16.63
C PRO A 79 8.33 22.57 15.12
N LYS A 80 9.37 22.48 14.28
CA LYS A 80 9.23 22.38 12.81
C LYS A 80 9.58 21.00 12.25
N ALA A 81 9.76 19.99 13.10
CA ALA A 81 10.20 18.65 12.69
C ALA A 81 9.36 18.09 11.53
N ALA A 82 8.03 18.11 11.67
CA ALA A 82 7.11 17.63 10.64
C ALA A 82 7.33 18.28 9.26
N ARG A 83 7.65 19.58 9.20
CA ARG A 83 7.89 20.28 7.94
C ARG A 83 9.25 19.95 7.34
N THR A 84 10.30 19.97 8.15
CA THR A 84 11.66 19.71 7.68
C THR A 84 11.82 18.26 7.23
N MET A 85 11.29 17.32 8.02
CA MET A 85 11.35 15.89 7.73
C MET A 85 10.46 15.52 6.54
N ALA A 86 9.26 16.11 6.40
CA ALA A 86 8.47 15.93 5.18
C ALA A 86 9.21 16.38 3.93
N ARG A 87 9.93 17.51 4.00
CA ARG A 87 10.70 18.01 2.86
C ARG A 87 11.85 17.07 2.49
N ALA A 88 12.64 16.64 3.48
CA ALA A 88 13.72 15.68 3.26
C ALA A 88 13.18 14.36 2.69
N PHE A 89 12.10 13.85 3.27
CA PHE A 89 11.43 12.62 2.81
C PHE A 89 10.96 12.73 1.36
N VAL A 90 10.24 13.81 1.01
CA VAL A 90 9.75 13.99 -0.38
C VAL A 90 10.91 14.13 -1.35
N THR A 91 11.97 14.83 -0.97
CA THR A 91 13.20 14.90 -1.75
C THR A 91 13.75 13.50 -2.00
N THR A 92 13.95 12.69 -0.94
CA THR A 92 14.44 11.33 -1.09
C THR A 92 13.52 10.44 -1.93
N VAL A 93 12.20 10.44 -1.68
CA VAL A 93 11.22 9.63 -2.44
C VAL A 93 11.17 10.04 -3.92
N LEU A 94 11.30 11.33 -4.19
CA LEU A 94 11.34 11.85 -5.55
C LEU A 94 12.76 11.88 -6.13
N GLU A 95 13.78 11.41 -5.43
CA GLU A 95 15.16 11.28 -5.95
C GLU A 95 15.62 9.82 -5.96
N ASP A 96 14.86 8.92 -5.34
CA ASP A 96 15.15 7.50 -5.20
C ASP A 96 15.30 6.79 -6.55
N GLU A 97 16.18 5.80 -6.55
CA GLU A 97 16.64 5.05 -7.72
C GLU A 97 15.46 4.57 -8.57
N HIS A 98 15.51 4.93 -9.84
CA HIS A 98 14.45 4.67 -10.79
C HIS A 98 14.56 3.20 -11.24
N ALA A 99 13.46 2.62 -11.71
CA ALA A 99 13.54 1.35 -12.45
C ALA A 99 14.48 1.42 -13.68
N GLU A 100 14.84 2.63 -14.14
CA GLU A 100 15.84 2.91 -15.20
C GLU A 100 17.29 2.84 -14.68
N ASP A 101 17.51 3.08 -13.39
CA ASP A 101 18.82 3.04 -12.74
C ASP A 101 19.12 1.65 -12.14
N LEU A 102 18.08 0.85 -11.89
CA LEU A 102 18.21 -0.51 -11.38
C LEU A 102 18.81 -1.45 -12.42
N GLY A 103 19.74 -2.29 -11.98
CA GLY A 103 20.18 -3.43 -12.78
C GLY A 103 19.03 -4.42 -13.02
N THR A 104 19.13 -5.21 -14.09
CA THR A 104 18.13 -6.24 -14.39
C THR A 104 17.86 -7.17 -13.20
N ALA A 105 18.91 -7.56 -12.45
CA ALA A 105 18.77 -8.42 -11.29
C ALA A 105 17.90 -7.78 -10.18
N ASP A 106 18.10 -6.50 -9.89
CA ASP A 106 17.35 -5.78 -8.85
C ASP A 106 15.90 -5.57 -9.27
N LEU A 107 15.65 -5.30 -10.55
CA LEU A 107 14.30 -5.28 -11.11
C LEU A 107 13.60 -6.62 -10.92
N TYR A 108 14.25 -7.73 -11.27
CA TYR A 108 13.70 -9.08 -11.08
C TYR A 108 13.41 -9.40 -9.61
N ALA A 109 14.29 -9.01 -8.69
CA ALA A 109 14.11 -9.23 -7.26
C ALA A 109 12.98 -8.37 -6.66
N GLY A 110 12.81 -7.14 -7.16
CA GLY A 110 11.80 -6.20 -6.69
C GLY A 110 10.40 -6.42 -7.27
N LEU A 111 10.27 -7.08 -8.43
CA LEU A 111 8.98 -7.26 -9.10
C LEU A 111 8.03 -8.14 -8.28
N ARG A 112 6.77 -7.70 -8.13
CA ARG A 112 5.69 -8.45 -7.47
C ARG A 112 4.38 -8.25 -8.21
N LEU A 113 3.48 -9.23 -8.13
CA LEU A 113 2.09 -9.05 -8.56
C LEU A 113 1.30 -8.32 -7.48
N ARG A 114 0.41 -7.43 -7.90
CA ARG A 114 -0.50 -6.71 -7.00
C ARG A 114 -1.92 -6.69 -7.53
N LEU A 115 -2.86 -7.01 -6.66
CA LEU A 115 -4.28 -6.77 -6.90
C LEU A 115 -4.59 -5.29 -6.67
N ALA A 116 -5.02 -4.60 -7.72
CA ALA A 116 -5.32 -3.18 -7.69
C ALA A 116 -6.82 -2.92 -7.95
N PRO A 117 -7.45 -1.96 -7.25
CA PRO A 117 -8.81 -1.54 -7.56
C PRO A 117 -8.84 -0.83 -8.92
N THR A 118 -9.94 -0.99 -9.66
CA THR A 118 -10.19 -0.32 -10.94
C THR A 118 -11.36 0.68 -10.88
N LYS A 119 -12.07 0.75 -9.75
CA LYS A 119 -13.19 1.66 -9.52
C LYS A 119 -12.80 2.82 -8.60
N ASN A 120 -13.54 3.91 -8.71
CA ASN A 120 -13.35 5.13 -7.92
C ASN A 120 -11.95 5.75 -8.04
N LEU A 121 -11.27 5.47 -9.16
CA LEU A 121 -10.00 6.08 -9.52
C LEU A 121 -10.25 7.42 -10.20
N VAL A 122 -9.37 8.39 -9.96
CA VAL A 122 -9.30 9.58 -10.82
C VAL A 122 -8.74 9.19 -12.20
N PRO A 123 -9.00 9.96 -13.28
CA PRO A 123 -8.58 9.58 -14.63
C PRO A 123 -7.09 9.23 -14.75
N GLU A 124 -6.22 10.02 -14.10
CA GLU A 124 -4.78 9.81 -14.11
C GLU A 124 -4.37 8.49 -13.42
N GLU A 125 -5.04 8.12 -12.32
CA GLU A 125 -4.83 6.83 -11.66
C GLU A 125 -5.32 5.68 -12.52
N ALA A 126 -6.45 5.85 -13.19
CA ALA A 126 -7.03 4.83 -14.06
C ALA A 126 -6.07 4.50 -15.23
N ASP A 127 -5.48 5.51 -15.85
CA ASP A 127 -4.50 5.33 -16.92
C ASP A 127 -3.25 4.59 -16.43
N ILE A 128 -2.75 4.93 -15.24
CA ILE A 128 -1.58 4.26 -14.65
C ILE A 128 -1.89 2.79 -14.37
N VAL A 129 -3.03 2.50 -13.73
CA VAL A 129 -3.45 1.11 -13.44
C VAL A 129 -3.62 0.34 -14.76
N ALA A 130 -4.34 0.91 -15.72
CA ALA A 130 -4.55 0.30 -17.04
C ALA A 130 -3.23 -0.03 -17.76
N SER A 131 -2.25 0.88 -17.71
CA SER A 131 -0.93 0.66 -18.33
C SER A 131 -0.13 -0.49 -17.73
N ALA A 132 -0.44 -0.88 -16.49
CA ALA A 132 0.24 -1.91 -15.71
C ALA A 132 -0.59 -3.21 -15.56
N THR A 133 -1.84 -3.22 -16.04
CA THR A 133 -2.77 -4.35 -15.92
C THR A 133 -2.36 -5.50 -16.83
N LEU A 134 -2.12 -6.66 -16.22
CA LEU A 134 -1.90 -7.92 -16.93
C LEU A 134 -3.23 -8.53 -17.37
N ASN A 135 -4.19 -8.59 -16.45
CA ASN A 135 -5.52 -9.15 -16.67
C ASN A 135 -6.50 -8.65 -15.60
N GLU A 136 -7.79 -8.69 -15.94
CA GLU A 136 -8.86 -8.49 -14.96
C GLU A 136 -8.89 -9.66 -13.96
N PHE A 137 -9.27 -9.37 -12.71
CA PHE A 137 -9.44 -10.37 -11.66
C PHE A 137 -10.91 -10.46 -11.21
N THR A 138 -11.52 -9.31 -10.92
CA THR A 138 -12.97 -9.15 -10.70
C THR A 138 -13.46 -7.93 -11.48
N ALA A 139 -14.77 -7.67 -11.44
CA ALA A 139 -15.38 -6.49 -12.09
C ALA A 139 -14.87 -5.13 -11.53
N ASP A 140 -14.12 -5.13 -10.44
CA ASP A 140 -13.60 -3.95 -9.76
C ASP A 140 -12.13 -4.07 -9.34
N THR A 141 -11.44 -5.16 -9.72
CA THR A 141 -10.00 -5.32 -9.47
C THR A 141 -9.27 -5.95 -10.65
N SER A 142 -7.98 -5.64 -10.76
CA SER A 142 -7.10 -6.18 -11.79
C SER A 142 -5.74 -6.56 -11.22
N VAL A 143 -5.09 -7.53 -11.86
CA VAL A 143 -3.72 -7.92 -11.53
C VAL A 143 -2.76 -6.99 -12.25
N THR A 144 -1.88 -6.34 -11.49
CA THR A 144 -0.88 -5.39 -11.98
C THR A 144 0.52 -5.82 -11.60
N LEU A 145 1.53 -5.35 -12.32
CA LEU A 145 2.94 -5.46 -11.91
C LEU A 145 3.37 -4.23 -11.13
N VAL A 146 4.07 -4.49 -10.03
CA VAL A 146 4.72 -3.46 -9.23
C VAL A 146 6.18 -3.78 -9.03
N LEU A 147 7.00 -2.74 -8.95
CA LEU A 147 8.38 -2.81 -8.51
C LEU A 147 8.42 -2.34 -7.05
N ASP A 148 8.87 -3.22 -6.18
CA ASP A 148 8.97 -2.95 -4.75
C ASP A 148 10.43 -2.92 -4.33
N THR A 149 10.85 -1.73 -3.95
CA THR A 149 12.18 -1.39 -3.46
C THR A 149 12.11 -1.16 -1.95
N GLU A 150 13.26 -1.03 -1.29
CA GLU A 150 13.33 -0.77 0.16
C GLU A 150 12.45 0.41 0.62
N ARG A 151 12.22 1.37 -0.27
CA ARG A 151 11.62 2.67 0.05
C ARG A 151 10.27 2.90 -0.62
N SER A 152 9.93 2.15 -1.67
CA SER A 152 8.72 2.42 -2.44
C SER A 152 8.21 1.23 -3.24
N ILE A 153 6.90 1.22 -3.46
CA ILE A 153 6.21 0.29 -4.35
C ILE A 153 5.68 1.09 -5.54
N GLN A 154 6.32 0.96 -6.68
CA GLN A 154 5.97 1.64 -7.92
C GLN A 154 5.09 0.76 -8.81
N THR A 155 4.02 1.32 -9.36
CA THR A 155 3.20 0.63 -10.38
C THR A 155 3.92 0.68 -11.72
N MET A 156 4.17 -0.47 -12.34
CA MET A 156 5.06 -0.59 -13.51
C MET A 156 4.27 -0.73 -14.81
N PRO A 157 4.35 0.24 -15.73
CA PRO A 157 3.75 0.10 -17.06
C PRO A 157 4.34 -1.10 -17.81
N LEU A 158 3.48 -1.91 -18.43
CA LEU A 158 3.90 -3.11 -19.14
C LEU A 158 4.80 -2.81 -20.34
N ALA A 159 4.62 -1.64 -20.98
CA ALA A 159 5.47 -1.21 -22.10
C ALA A 159 6.94 -1.11 -21.69
N ARG A 160 7.21 -0.54 -20.50
CA ARG A 160 8.57 -0.39 -19.96
C ARG A 160 9.19 -1.73 -19.59
N LEU A 161 8.40 -2.64 -19.02
CA LEU A 161 8.88 -3.98 -18.65
C LEU A 161 9.26 -4.81 -19.88
N ARG A 162 8.56 -4.63 -21.00
CA ARG A 162 8.89 -5.30 -22.29
C ARG A 162 10.24 -4.87 -22.87
N GLU A 163 10.77 -3.72 -22.49
CA GLU A 163 12.11 -3.28 -22.92
C GLU A 163 13.22 -4.06 -22.21
N VAL A 164 12.91 -4.65 -21.05
CA VAL A 164 13.88 -5.42 -20.23
C VAL A 164 13.85 -6.91 -20.59
N ASP A 165 12.66 -7.52 -20.63
CA ASP A 165 12.49 -8.94 -20.96
C ASP A 165 11.05 -9.23 -21.42
N SER A 166 10.82 -10.46 -21.86
CA SER A 166 9.50 -11.06 -22.07
C SER A 166 8.61 -10.95 -20.82
N LEU A 167 7.37 -10.48 -21.01
CA LEU A 167 6.41 -10.35 -19.92
C LEU A 167 6.16 -11.69 -19.21
N ASP A 168 6.09 -12.81 -19.92
CA ASP A 168 5.86 -14.12 -19.30
C ASP A 168 6.96 -14.51 -18.30
N THR A 169 8.21 -14.12 -18.55
CA THR A 169 9.32 -14.37 -17.63
C THR A 169 9.25 -13.45 -16.43
N LEU A 170 8.98 -12.16 -16.66
CA LEU A 170 8.82 -11.17 -15.58
C LEU A 170 7.61 -11.48 -14.68
N VAL A 171 6.49 -11.92 -15.26
CA VAL A 171 5.29 -12.34 -14.52
C VAL A 171 5.57 -13.58 -13.68
N ARG A 172 6.32 -14.55 -14.20
CA ARG A 172 6.74 -15.73 -13.43
C ARG A 172 7.60 -15.35 -12.23
N ALA A 173 8.59 -14.46 -12.42
CA ALA A 173 9.40 -13.94 -11.32
C ALA A 173 8.54 -13.19 -10.29
N ALA A 174 7.69 -12.26 -10.75
CA ALA A 174 6.79 -11.48 -9.89
C ALA A 174 5.82 -12.34 -9.08
N ARG A 175 5.32 -13.43 -9.67
CA ARG A 175 4.46 -14.41 -8.99
C ARG A 175 5.21 -15.17 -7.90
N ASN A 176 6.46 -15.57 -8.17
CA ASN A 176 7.29 -16.26 -7.18
C ASN A 176 7.65 -15.34 -6.01
N ASN A 177 8.02 -14.09 -6.28
CA ASN A 177 8.31 -13.10 -5.25
C ASN A 177 7.07 -12.80 -4.39
N LEU A 178 5.88 -12.65 -5.02
CA LEU A 178 4.62 -12.51 -4.27
C LEU A 178 4.34 -13.74 -3.40
N ARG A 179 4.59 -14.95 -3.91
CA ARG A 179 4.42 -16.19 -3.16
C ARG A 179 5.32 -16.21 -1.92
N GLU A 180 6.60 -15.92 -2.07
CA GLU A 180 7.56 -15.89 -0.97
C GLU A 180 7.17 -14.85 0.08
N GLU A 181 6.79 -13.65 -0.35
CA GLU A 181 6.29 -12.58 0.52
C GLU A 181 5.07 -13.02 1.33
N LEU A 182 4.06 -13.59 0.68
CA LEU A 182 2.83 -14.03 1.36
C LEU A 182 3.06 -15.20 2.31
N LEU A 183 3.84 -16.20 1.89
CA LEU A 183 4.12 -17.37 2.73
C LEU A 183 5.08 -17.05 3.87
N GLY A 184 5.92 -16.02 3.73
CA GLY A 184 6.79 -15.49 4.79
C GLY A 184 6.11 -14.46 5.71
N ALA A 185 4.94 -13.94 5.33
CA ALA A 185 4.26 -12.89 6.09
C ALA A 185 3.76 -13.40 7.45
N ARG A 186 3.89 -12.54 8.47
CA ARG A 186 3.26 -12.76 9.78
C ARG A 186 1.77 -12.43 9.70
N VAL A 187 0.95 -13.44 9.46
CA VAL A 187 -0.50 -13.29 9.36
C VAL A 187 -1.17 -13.58 10.70
N HIS A 188 -1.97 -12.64 11.16
CA HIS A 188 -2.89 -12.83 12.25
C HIS A 188 -4.23 -13.32 11.71
N THR A 189 -4.63 -14.51 12.14
CA THR A 189 -5.88 -15.14 11.71
C THR A 189 -6.92 -15.05 12.82
N GLN A 190 -8.10 -14.53 12.50
CA GLN A 190 -9.22 -14.46 13.43
C GLN A 190 -10.43 -15.18 12.86
N ILE A 191 -11.15 -15.92 13.71
CA ILE A 191 -12.40 -16.57 13.35
C ILE A 191 -13.53 -15.76 13.98
N HIS A 192 -14.45 -15.33 13.14
CA HIS A 192 -15.58 -14.50 13.53
C HIS A 192 -16.87 -15.32 13.45
N PRO A 193 -17.74 -15.22 14.47
CA PRO A 193 -19.08 -15.77 14.36
C PRO A 193 -19.86 -15.02 13.27
N GLY A 194 -20.74 -15.73 12.58
CA GLY A 194 -21.72 -15.14 11.69
C GLY A 194 -22.77 -14.32 12.45
N SER A 195 -23.68 -13.68 11.71
CA SER A 195 -24.74 -12.90 12.33
C SER A 195 -25.69 -13.78 13.17
N GLU A 196 -26.36 -13.16 14.14
CA GLU A 196 -27.39 -13.83 14.96
C GLU A 196 -28.50 -14.47 14.09
N HIS A 197 -28.72 -13.93 12.90
CA HIS A 197 -29.72 -14.42 11.93
C HIS A 197 -29.23 -15.62 11.10
N ARG A 198 -27.96 -16.03 11.22
CA ARG A 198 -27.40 -17.24 10.59
C ARG A 198 -26.50 -18.00 11.56
N PRO A 199 -27.11 -18.68 12.57
CA PRO A 199 -26.35 -19.48 13.53
C PRO A 199 -25.49 -20.53 12.83
N GLY A 200 -24.21 -20.61 13.19
CA GLY A 200 -23.26 -21.57 12.62
C GLY A 200 -22.48 -21.07 11.41
N ALA A 201 -22.87 -19.96 10.77
CA ALA A 201 -22.01 -19.30 9.81
C ALA A 201 -20.75 -18.77 10.51
N ARG A 202 -19.60 -18.85 9.85
CA ARG A 202 -18.32 -18.32 10.34
C ARG A 202 -17.57 -17.73 9.16
N PHE A 203 -16.78 -16.70 9.41
CA PHE A 203 -15.79 -16.23 8.44
C PHE A 203 -14.44 -16.07 9.13
N ARG A 204 -13.39 -16.09 8.33
CA ARG A 204 -12.01 -15.96 8.81
C ARG A 204 -11.41 -14.70 8.21
N SER A 205 -10.85 -13.82 9.04
CA SER A 205 -10.04 -12.69 8.57
C SER A 205 -8.56 -13.04 8.65
N PHE A 206 -7.80 -12.50 7.70
CA PHE A 206 -6.35 -12.61 7.63
C PHE A 206 -5.79 -11.19 7.60
N GLU A 207 -5.05 -10.83 8.64
CA GLU A 207 -4.52 -9.48 8.83
C GLU A 207 -3.00 -9.55 8.90
N SER A 208 -2.32 -8.63 8.21
CA SER A 208 -0.86 -8.55 8.21
C SER A 208 -0.43 -7.11 8.03
N GLY A 209 0.78 -6.81 8.50
CA GLY A 209 1.46 -5.55 8.15
C GLY A 209 2.00 -5.53 6.72
N SER A 210 2.05 -6.67 6.02
CA SER A 210 2.50 -6.74 4.63
C SER A 210 1.50 -6.05 3.70
N TYR A 211 2.02 -5.20 2.82
CA TYR A 211 1.24 -4.53 1.77
C TYR A 211 0.60 -5.51 0.79
N TYR A 212 1.14 -6.72 0.70
CA TYR A 212 0.72 -7.72 -0.27
C TYR A 212 -0.41 -8.63 0.20
N VAL A 213 -0.84 -8.55 1.47
CA VAL A 213 -1.91 -9.43 1.99
C VAL A 213 -3.21 -9.27 1.18
N ALA A 214 -3.50 -8.07 0.68
CA ALA A 214 -4.66 -7.81 -0.18
C ALA A 214 -4.55 -8.49 -1.57
N SER A 215 -3.34 -8.88 -1.97
CA SER A 215 -3.05 -9.62 -3.21
C SER A 215 -3.03 -11.15 -3.01
N ALA A 216 -3.28 -11.63 -1.79
CA ALA A 216 -3.40 -13.06 -1.50
C ALA A 216 -4.35 -13.85 -2.42
N PRO A 217 -5.48 -13.30 -2.89
CA PRO A 217 -6.36 -14.04 -3.80
C PRO A 217 -5.74 -14.47 -5.13
N ILE A 218 -4.66 -13.81 -5.57
CA ILE A 218 -3.91 -14.24 -6.76
C ILE A 218 -3.33 -15.65 -6.56
N LEU A 219 -3.01 -16.01 -5.31
CA LEU A 219 -2.44 -17.29 -4.88
C LEU A 219 -3.35 -18.00 -3.87
N LEU A 220 -4.67 -17.82 -3.99
CA LEU A 220 -5.64 -18.18 -2.96
C LEU A 220 -5.48 -19.62 -2.44
N GLU A 221 -5.31 -20.58 -3.34
CA GLU A 221 -5.16 -21.98 -2.96
C GLU A 221 -3.93 -22.23 -2.09
N GLU A 222 -2.77 -21.69 -2.48
CA GLU A 222 -1.51 -21.84 -1.74
C GLU A 222 -1.60 -21.14 -0.38
N VAL A 223 -2.19 -19.94 -0.37
CA VAL A 223 -2.40 -19.14 0.84
C VAL A 223 -3.34 -19.83 1.81
N LEU A 224 -4.47 -20.36 1.35
CA LEU A 224 -5.42 -21.05 2.23
C LEU A 224 -4.82 -22.32 2.82
N ARG A 225 -4.02 -23.08 2.07
CA ARG A 225 -3.30 -24.24 2.62
C ARG A 225 -2.34 -23.84 3.74
N ALA A 226 -1.72 -22.66 3.66
CA ALA A 226 -0.77 -22.18 4.67
C ALA A 226 -1.46 -21.54 5.88
N TRP A 227 -2.43 -20.64 5.66
CA TRP A 227 -3.03 -19.82 6.71
C TRP A 227 -4.34 -20.42 7.27
N ALA A 228 -4.95 -21.36 6.54
CA ALA A 228 -6.19 -22.02 6.93
C ALA A 228 -6.24 -23.50 6.51
N PRO A 229 -5.27 -24.33 6.96
CA PRO A 229 -5.17 -25.73 6.55
C PRO A 229 -6.39 -26.57 6.96
N ASP A 230 -7.15 -26.11 7.95
CA ASP A 230 -8.35 -26.75 8.48
C ASP A 230 -9.65 -26.32 7.76
N LEU A 231 -9.58 -25.38 6.82
CA LEU A 231 -10.76 -24.92 6.07
C LEU A 231 -11.20 -25.98 5.04
N ASP A 232 -12.45 -26.44 5.15
CA ASP A 232 -13.06 -27.29 4.13
C ASP A 232 -13.34 -26.49 2.85
N GLN A 233 -12.63 -26.84 1.77
CA GLN A 233 -12.74 -26.19 0.46
C GLN A 233 -13.53 -27.03 -0.55
N SER A 234 -14.11 -28.17 -0.14
CA SER A 234 -14.78 -29.13 -1.04
C SER A 234 -15.96 -28.56 -1.82
N ARG A 235 -16.57 -27.48 -1.31
CA ARG A 235 -17.70 -26.77 -1.92
C ARG A 235 -17.32 -25.41 -2.52
N GLY A 236 -16.03 -25.13 -2.63
CA GLY A 236 -15.49 -23.82 -2.99
C GLY A 236 -15.45 -22.85 -1.81
N VAL A 237 -14.79 -21.71 -2.00
CA VAL A 237 -14.58 -20.68 -0.99
C VAL A 237 -15.13 -19.35 -1.48
N LEU A 238 -15.92 -18.69 -0.64
CA LEU A 238 -16.25 -17.27 -0.81
C LEU A 238 -15.25 -16.45 -0.02
N PHE A 239 -14.61 -15.49 -0.68
CA PHE A 239 -13.69 -14.56 -0.07
C PHE A 239 -14.06 -13.12 -0.46
N ALA A 240 -13.58 -12.16 0.32
CA ALA A 240 -13.67 -10.75 0.01
C ALA A 240 -12.31 -10.10 0.31
N VAL A 241 -11.96 -9.10 -0.49
CA VAL A 241 -10.80 -8.25 -0.23
C VAL A 241 -11.34 -6.88 0.17
N PRO A 242 -10.99 -6.35 1.34
CA PRO A 242 -11.35 -4.98 1.69
C PRO A 242 -10.70 -4.01 0.69
N SER A 243 -11.51 -3.10 0.13
CA SER A 243 -11.11 -2.07 -0.83
C SER A 243 -10.77 -0.74 -0.15
#